data_AF-A0A0Q9LXA3-F1
#
_entry.id   AF-A0A0Q9LXA3-F1
#
_cell.length_a   1.000
_cell.length_b   1.000
_cell.length_c   1.000
_cell.angle_alpha   90.00
_cell.angle_beta   90.00
_cell.angle_gamma   90.00
#
_symmetry.space_group_name_H-M   'P 1'
#
loop_
_entity.id
_entity.type
_entity.pdbx_description
1 polymer ?
#
loop_
_entity_poly.entity_id
_entity_poly.type
_entity_poly.pdbx_seq_one_letter_code
_entity_poly.pdbx_strand_id
1 'polypeptide(L)'
;MDVDLTLRSILVAVFAVAAFSKLRSVSSFRDFAESLRPLGAARSAPAVVAGEVLVVVLLLTRWALVGYLVAAGILLVFVTGIARSLRQDVPVSCRCFGGRGGRLGGRHVVRNLLLVVVAVAGASVTSGSLPASAGGAALAAGSGLLLSLLFIGWDELAFVAGLDERGTAAR
;
A
#
# COMPACT_ATOMS: atom_id res chain seq x y z
N MET A 1 14.10 14.78 11.54
CA MET A 1 13.26 14.02 12.49
C MET A 1 11.81 14.02 12.05
N ASP A 2 11.21 15.19 11.81
CA ASP A 2 9.79 15.28 11.46
C ASP A 2 9.46 14.58 10.13
N VAL A 3 10.35 14.68 9.14
CA VAL A 3 10.18 14.02 7.83
C VAL A 3 10.15 12.49 7.94
N ASP A 4 11.02 11.86 8.76
CA ASP A 4 10.97 10.40 8.97
C ASP A 4 9.62 9.99 9.55
N LEU A 5 9.11 10.71 10.55
CA LEU A 5 7.86 10.37 11.19
C LEU A 5 6.67 10.52 10.22
N THR A 6 6.66 11.57 9.40
CA THR A 6 5.63 11.74 8.34
C THR A 6 5.66 10.60 7.33
N LEU A 7 6.82 10.25 6.78
CA LEU A 7 6.95 9.17 5.79
C LEU A 7 6.61 7.80 6.38
N ARG A 8 7.04 7.56 7.63
CA ARG A 8 6.71 6.36 8.40
C ARG A 8 5.21 6.24 8.63
N SER A 9 4.54 7.32 9.05
CA SER A 9 3.10 7.34 9.29
C SER A 9 2.30 7.06 8.02
N ILE A 10 2.75 7.55 6.86
CA ILE A 10 2.14 7.21 5.56
C ILE A 10 2.16 5.70 5.34
N LEU A 11 3.35 5.08 5.43
CA LEU A 11 3.49 3.65 5.15
C LEU A 11 2.77 2.79 6.20
N VAL A 12 2.88 3.12 7.49
CA VAL A 12 2.18 2.41 8.56
C VAL A 12 0.68 2.40 8.30
N ALA A 13 0.08 3.55 7.98
CA ALA A 13 -1.36 3.63 7.71
C ALA A 13 -1.75 2.82 6.47
N VAL A 14 -1.01 2.95 5.37
CA VAL A 14 -1.30 2.23 4.11
C VAL A 14 -1.22 0.71 4.32
N PHE A 15 -0.14 0.21 4.93
CA PHE A 15 0.05 -1.22 5.18
C PHE A 15 -0.92 -1.76 6.24
N ALA A 16 -1.23 -0.99 7.28
CA ALA A 16 -2.22 -1.38 8.29
C ALA A 16 -3.61 -1.52 7.69
N VAL A 17 -4.04 -0.56 6.86
CA VAL A 17 -5.32 -0.64 6.14
C VAL A 17 -5.32 -1.82 5.17
N ALA A 18 -4.24 -2.02 4.41
CA ALA A 18 -4.12 -3.15 3.50
C ALA A 18 -4.23 -4.51 4.22
N ALA A 19 -3.57 -4.68 5.36
CA ALA A 19 -3.64 -5.89 6.18
C ALA A 19 -5.02 -6.05 6.81
N PHE A 20 -5.58 -4.99 7.39
CA PHE A 20 -6.89 -5.00 8.03
C PHE A 20 -8.00 -5.37 7.05
N SER A 21 -7.99 -4.83 5.82
CA SER A 21 -8.96 -5.18 4.78
C SER A 21 -8.93 -6.66 4.39
N LYS A 22 -7.79 -7.34 4.54
CA LYS A 22 -7.64 -8.78 4.25
C LYS A 22 -7.98 -9.66 5.46
N LEU A 23 -7.70 -9.17 6.67
CA LEU A 23 -7.90 -9.89 7.92
C LEU A 23 -9.30 -9.72 8.52
N ARG A 24 -10.06 -8.69 8.12
CA ARG A 24 -11.39 -8.39 8.69
C ARG A 24 -12.40 -9.54 8.59
N SER A 25 -12.27 -10.42 7.60
CA SER A 25 -13.15 -11.58 7.44
C SER A 25 -12.49 -12.69 6.62
N VAL A 26 -12.90 -13.93 6.88
CA VAL A 26 -12.47 -15.11 6.09
C VAL A 26 -12.84 -14.95 4.62
N SER A 27 -14.00 -14.36 4.32
CA SER A 27 -14.40 -14.06 2.93
C SER A 27 -13.45 -13.06 2.27
N SER A 28 -13.03 -12.00 2.96
CA SER A 28 -12.10 -11.00 2.41
C SER A 28 -10.74 -11.62 2.10
N PHE A 29 -10.25 -12.52 2.98
CA PHE A 29 -9.02 -13.26 2.74
C PHE A 29 -9.13 -14.23 1.54
N ARG A 30 -10.25 -14.96 1.43
CA ARG A 30 -10.50 -15.86 0.29
C ARG A 30 -10.56 -15.10 -1.03
N ASP A 31 -11.27 -13.98 -1.06
CA ASP A 31 -11.35 -13.11 -2.24
C ASP A 31 -9.96 -12.60 -2.65
N PHE A 32 -9.12 -12.24 -1.68
CA PHE A 32 -7.74 -11.86 -1.95
C PHE A 32 -6.92 -13.03 -2.52
N ALA A 33 -6.98 -14.21 -1.90
CA ALA A 33 -6.28 -15.39 -2.40
C ALA A 33 -6.75 -15.79 -3.81
N GLU A 34 -8.04 -15.62 -4.11
CA GLU A 34 -8.62 -15.84 -5.43
C GLU A 34 -8.10 -14.83 -6.45
N SER A 35 -7.93 -13.56 -6.09
CA SER A 35 -7.33 -12.55 -6.97
C SER A 35 -5.88 -12.88 -7.39
N LEU A 36 -5.17 -13.68 -6.60
CA LEU A 36 -3.80 -14.14 -6.89
C LEU A 36 -3.76 -15.44 -7.72
N ARG A 37 -4.88 -16.13 -7.91
CA ARG A 37 -4.93 -17.40 -8.68
C ARG A 37 -4.44 -17.24 -10.12
N PRO A 38 -4.84 -16.22 -10.90
CA PRO A 38 -4.38 -16.07 -12.28
C PRO A 38 -2.86 -15.85 -12.39
N LEU A 39 -2.23 -15.38 -11.31
CA LEU A 39 -0.79 -15.17 -11.21
C LEU A 39 -0.03 -16.41 -10.68
N GLY A 40 -0.73 -17.53 -10.43
CA GLY A 40 -0.15 -18.72 -9.80
C GLY A 40 0.28 -18.53 -8.34
N ALA A 41 -0.13 -17.43 -7.71
CA ALA A 41 0.38 -16.98 -6.40
C ALA A 41 -0.63 -17.11 -5.25
N ALA A 42 -1.73 -17.84 -5.44
CA ALA A 42 -2.77 -18.00 -4.42
C ALA A 42 -2.24 -18.57 -3.09
N ARG A 43 -1.23 -19.46 -3.15
CA ARG A 43 -0.58 -20.03 -1.96
C ARG A 43 0.27 -19.03 -1.18
N SER A 44 0.65 -17.91 -1.80
CA SER A 44 1.42 -16.84 -1.18
C SER A 44 0.55 -15.84 -0.41
N ALA A 45 -0.78 -15.96 -0.46
CA ALA A 45 -1.69 -15.01 0.20
C ALA A 45 -1.40 -14.83 1.72
N PRO A 46 -1.17 -15.88 2.52
CA PRO A 46 -0.80 -15.72 3.93
C PRO A 46 0.54 -14.99 4.10
N ALA A 47 1.51 -15.28 3.24
CA ALA A 47 2.84 -14.68 3.29
C ALA A 47 2.80 -13.18 2.98
N VAL A 48 1.93 -12.77 2.05
CA VAL A 48 1.72 -11.35 1.74
C VAL A 48 1.13 -10.62 2.95
N VAL A 49 0.08 -11.16 3.56
CA VAL A 49 -0.54 -10.56 4.75
C VAL A 49 0.45 -10.50 5.91
N ALA A 50 1.22 -11.57 6.13
CA ALA A 50 2.28 -11.59 7.13
C ALA A 50 3.34 -10.51 6.85
N GLY A 51 3.73 -10.32 5.59
CA GLY A 51 4.63 -9.26 5.17
C GLY A 51 4.07 -7.86 5.44
N GLU A 52 2.77 -7.63 5.17
CA GLU A 52 2.11 -6.35 5.45
C GLU A 52 2.11 -6.03 6.95
N VAL A 53 1.80 -7.00 7.80
CA VAL A 53 1.85 -6.86 9.27
C VAL A 53 3.30 -6.66 9.75
N LEU A 54 4.25 -7.41 9.20
CA LEU A 54 5.66 -7.30 9.54
C LEU A 54 6.21 -5.90 9.25
N VAL A 55 5.84 -5.30 8.10
CA VAL A 55 6.20 -3.92 7.77
C VAL A 55 5.72 -2.94 8.84
N VAL A 56 4.45 -3.04 9.25
CA VAL A 56 3.89 -2.18 10.30
C VAL A 56 4.67 -2.32 11.60
N VAL A 57 4.93 -3.56 12.04
CA VAL A 57 5.69 -3.83 13.26
C VAL A 57 7.12 -3.27 13.17
N LEU A 58 7.82 -3.51 12.06
CA LEU A 58 9.20 -3.03 11.89
C LEU A 58 9.27 -1.51 11.88
N LEU A 59 8.34 -0.84 11.18
CA LEU A 59 8.28 0.62 11.12
C LEU A 59 7.98 1.26 12.49
N LEU A 60 7.19 0.61 13.36
CA LEU A 60 6.87 1.11 14.69
C LEU A 60 7.96 0.84 15.74
N THR A 61 9.04 0.14 15.39
CA THR A 61 10.12 -0.21 16.31
C THR A 61 11.44 0.49 15.93
N ARG A 62 12.51 0.18 16.67
CA ARG A 62 13.88 0.61 16.34
C ARG A 62 14.40 0.07 14.99
N TRP A 63 13.68 -0.87 14.39
CA TRP A 63 14.04 -1.49 13.11
C TRP A 63 13.42 -0.80 11.90
N ALA A 64 13.08 0.48 12.02
CA ALA A 64 12.38 1.22 10.98
C ALA A 64 13.10 1.21 9.62
N LEU A 65 14.43 1.27 9.60
CA LEU A 65 15.21 1.11 8.37
C LEU A 65 14.86 -0.20 7.65
N VAL A 66 14.85 -1.32 8.39
CA VAL A 66 14.46 -2.62 7.85
C VAL A 66 12.99 -2.59 7.40
N GLY A 67 12.12 -1.95 8.18
CA GLY A 67 10.71 -1.74 7.81
C GLY A 67 10.53 -1.04 6.47
N TYR A 68 11.28 0.03 6.22
CA TYR A 68 11.27 0.75 4.93
C TYR A 68 11.76 -0.12 3.78
N LEU A 69 12.86 -0.86 3.96
CA LEU A 69 13.41 -1.73 2.92
C LEU A 69 12.46 -2.89 2.57
N VAL A 70 11.85 -3.51 3.59
CA VAL A 70 10.85 -4.57 3.40
C VAL A 70 9.61 -4.00 2.72
N ALA A 71 9.14 -2.82 3.12
CA ALA A 71 8.02 -2.13 2.48
C ALA A 71 8.29 -1.88 0.99
N ALA A 72 9.46 -1.33 0.66
CA ALA A 72 9.87 -1.10 -0.73
C ALA A 72 9.90 -2.41 -1.54
N GLY A 73 10.46 -3.48 -0.97
CA GLY A 73 10.50 -4.80 -1.61
C GLY A 73 9.09 -5.36 -1.90
N ILE A 74 8.19 -5.32 -0.92
CA ILE A 74 6.80 -5.78 -1.10
C ILE A 74 6.07 -4.94 -2.16
N LEU A 75 6.23 -3.60 -2.12
CA LEU A 75 5.64 -2.70 -3.10
C LEU A 75 6.16 -2.98 -4.52
N LEU A 76 7.45 -3.27 -4.70
CA LEU A 76 8.03 -3.64 -5.99
C LEU A 76 7.50 -5.00 -6.49
N VAL A 77 7.29 -5.96 -5.60
CA VAL A 77 6.62 -7.24 -5.95
C VAL A 77 5.20 -6.96 -6.45
N PHE A 78 4.44 -6.09 -5.79
CA PHE A 78 3.11 -5.68 -6.25
C PHE A 78 3.16 -4.96 -7.59
N VAL A 79 4.07 -4.00 -7.78
CA VAL A 79 4.28 -3.31 -9.08
C VAL A 79 4.53 -4.33 -10.19
N THR A 80 5.39 -5.31 -9.94
CA THR A 80 5.75 -6.32 -10.94
C THR A 80 4.57 -7.27 -11.22
N GLY A 81 3.82 -7.67 -10.20
CA GLY A 81 2.61 -8.47 -10.35
C GLY A 81 1.53 -7.76 -11.17
N ILE A 82 1.28 -6.48 -10.86
CA ILE A 82 0.34 -5.61 -11.60
C ILE A 82 0.81 -5.46 -13.05
N ALA A 83 2.08 -5.15 -13.28
CA ALA A 83 2.64 -4.99 -14.63
C ALA A 83 2.56 -6.27 -15.47
N ARG A 84 2.79 -7.45 -14.85
CA ARG A 84 2.61 -8.74 -15.53
C ARG A 84 1.15 -9.00 -15.89
N SER A 85 0.23 -8.74 -14.96
CA SER A 85 -1.21 -8.88 -15.21
C SER A 85 -1.67 -7.99 -16.37
N LEU A 86 -1.19 -6.74 -16.42
CA LEU A 86 -1.49 -5.80 -17.51
C LEU A 86 -0.95 -6.28 -18.87
N ARG A 87 0.22 -6.93 -18.90
CA ARG A 87 0.81 -7.48 -20.12
C ARG A 87 0.14 -8.74 -20.64
N GLN A 88 -0.54 -9.48 -19.76
CA GLN A 88 -1.20 -10.74 -20.09
C GLN A 88 -2.68 -10.57 -20.46
N ASP A 89 -3.20 -9.34 -20.50
CA ASP A 89 -4.63 -9.02 -20.71
C ASP A 89 -5.60 -9.81 -19.81
N VAL A 90 -5.10 -10.32 -18.67
CA VAL A 90 -5.93 -11.04 -17.71
C VAL A 90 -6.63 -9.99 -16.86
N PRO A 91 -7.97 -9.93 -16.87
CA PRO A 91 -8.71 -8.99 -16.03
C PRO A 91 -8.58 -9.42 -14.57
N VAL A 92 -7.59 -8.90 -13.87
CA VAL A 92 -7.44 -9.07 -12.43
C VAL A 92 -8.05 -7.85 -11.75
N SER A 93 -8.87 -8.07 -10.73
CA SER A 93 -9.37 -7.01 -9.86
C SER A 93 -8.41 -6.84 -8.68
N CYS A 94 -7.80 -5.66 -8.49
CA CYS A 94 -6.94 -5.41 -7.32
C CYS A 94 -7.86 -5.14 -6.13
N ARG A 95 -7.98 -6.09 -5.22
CA ARG A 95 -8.68 -5.89 -3.94
C ARG A 95 -7.73 -5.50 -2.80
N CYS A 96 -6.53 -5.00 -3.10
CA CYS A 96 -5.50 -4.65 -2.11
C CYS A 96 -5.99 -3.68 -1.01
N PHE A 97 -7.07 -2.93 -1.25
CA PHE A 97 -7.69 -1.98 -0.32
C PHE A 97 -9.19 -2.24 -0.07
N GLY A 98 -9.70 -3.44 -0.38
CA GLY A 98 -11.08 -3.81 -0.09
C GLY A 98 -12.17 -3.10 -0.92
N GLY A 99 -11.80 -2.35 -1.97
CA GLY A 99 -12.72 -1.64 -2.86
C GLY A 99 -13.47 -2.53 -3.87
N ARG A 100 -14.54 -1.98 -4.47
CA ARG A 100 -15.37 -2.63 -5.49
C ARG A 100 -14.58 -2.81 -6.80
N GLY A 101 -13.84 -3.91 -6.93
CA GLY A 101 -13.56 -4.57 -8.21
C GLY A 101 -13.13 -3.70 -9.40
N GLY A 102 -12.39 -2.60 -9.19
CA GLY A 102 -11.84 -1.81 -10.29
C GLY A 102 -10.86 -2.65 -11.12
N ARG A 103 -10.90 -2.51 -12.45
CA ARG A 103 -9.94 -3.19 -13.34
C ARG A 103 -8.54 -2.72 -12.95
N LEU A 104 -7.59 -3.66 -12.81
CA LEU A 104 -6.17 -3.30 -12.64
C LEU A 104 -5.77 -2.31 -13.74
N GLY A 105 -5.43 -1.08 -13.36
CA GLY A 105 -4.94 -0.07 -14.28
C GLY A 105 -3.53 0.39 -13.94
N GLY A 106 -2.86 1.04 -14.90
CA GLY A 106 -1.53 1.65 -14.69
C GLY A 106 -1.48 2.62 -13.50
N ARG A 107 -2.63 3.14 -13.06
CA ARG A 107 -2.76 3.98 -11.86
C ARG A 107 -2.28 3.30 -10.58
N HIS A 108 -2.53 1.99 -10.42
CA HIS A 108 -2.03 1.27 -9.25
C HIS A 108 -0.51 1.08 -9.30
N VAL A 109 0.07 0.98 -10.50
CA VAL A 109 1.54 0.99 -10.66
C VAL A 109 2.09 2.32 -10.20
N VAL A 110 1.51 3.44 -10.65
CA VAL A 110 1.92 4.79 -10.21
C VAL A 110 1.82 4.93 -8.69
N ARG A 111 0.68 4.56 -8.08
CA ARG A 111 0.50 4.63 -6.62
C ARG A 111 1.59 3.84 -5.88
N ASN A 112 1.83 2.59 -6.27
CA ASN A 112 2.84 1.77 -5.59
C ASN A 112 4.25 2.30 -5.83
N LEU A 113 4.58 2.83 -7.01
CA LEU A 113 5.87 3.48 -7.26
C LEU A 113 6.06 4.73 -6.41
N LEU A 114 5.03 5.56 -6.22
CA LEU A 114 5.08 6.69 -5.30
C LEU A 114 5.34 6.22 -3.86
N LEU A 115 4.71 5.13 -3.42
CA LEU A 115 4.97 4.54 -2.10
C LEU A 115 6.39 3.95 -2.00
N VAL A 116 6.96 3.42 -3.08
CA VAL A 116 8.37 3.02 -3.13
C VAL A 116 9.27 4.24 -2.92
N VAL A 117 8.98 5.37 -3.57
CA VAL A 117 9.73 6.63 -3.36
C VAL A 117 9.64 7.08 -1.91
N VAL A 118 8.45 7.04 -1.30
CA VAL A 118 8.26 7.33 0.14
C VAL A 118 9.11 6.40 1.00
N ALA A 119 9.16 5.10 0.69
CA ALA A 119 9.94 4.13 1.44
C ALA A 119 11.45 4.35 1.32
N VAL A 120 11.95 4.62 0.11
CA VAL A 120 13.37 4.92 -0.14
C VAL A 120 13.77 6.24 0.51
N ALA A 121 12.95 7.28 0.40
CA ALA A 121 13.16 8.55 1.06
C ALA A 121 13.22 8.37 2.58
N GLY A 122 12.26 7.64 3.17
CA GLY A 122 12.23 7.32 4.59
C GLY A 122 13.48 6.57 5.05
N ALA A 123 13.90 5.55 4.31
CA ALA A 123 15.15 4.82 4.58
C ALA A 123 16.39 5.73 4.56
N SER A 124 16.43 6.74 3.68
CA SER A 124 17.57 7.67 3.57
C SER A 124 17.66 8.69 4.71
N VAL A 125 16.53 9.02 5.35
CA VAL A 125 16.47 10.03 6.42
C VAL A 125 16.29 9.45 7.82
N THR A 126 16.02 8.14 7.93
CA THR A 126 15.78 7.50 9.22
C THR A 126 17.09 7.37 10.00
N SER A 127 17.13 7.98 11.18
CA SER A 127 18.33 8.04 12.03
C SER A 127 18.18 7.31 13.35
N GLY A 128 17.03 6.66 13.60
CA GLY A 128 16.73 5.97 14.87
C GLY A 128 16.59 6.92 16.07
N SER A 129 16.54 8.23 15.85
CA SER A 129 16.54 9.26 16.88
C SER A 129 15.12 9.63 17.30
N LEU A 130 14.90 9.90 18.59
CA LEU A 130 13.59 10.29 19.13
C LEU A 130 13.20 11.72 18.73
N PRO A 131 11.90 12.04 18.54
CA PRO A 131 11.46 13.39 18.20
C PRO A 131 11.90 14.44 19.23
N ALA A 132 12.30 15.62 18.76
CA ALA A 132 12.77 16.72 19.61
C ALA A 132 11.67 17.32 20.52
N SER A 133 10.38 17.15 20.15
CA SER A 133 9.24 17.57 20.97
C SER A 133 7.99 16.73 20.65
N ALA A 134 7.08 16.61 21.63
CA ALA A 134 5.80 15.91 21.44
C ALA A 134 4.89 16.63 20.42
N GLY A 135 4.91 17.97 20.39
CA GLY A 135 4.13 18.76 19.43
C GLY A 135 4.59 18.55 17.98
N GLY A 136 5.90 18.57 17.73
CA GLY A 136 6.46 18.27 16.41
C GLY A 136 6.13 16.85 15.97
N ALA A 137 6.23 15.88 16.90
CA ALA A 137 5.86 14.50 16.64
C ALA A 137 4.37 14.35 16.24
N ALA A 138 3.47 15.01 16.96
CA ALA A 138 2.03 14.96 16.68
C ALA A 138 1.69 15.56 15.30
N LEU A 139 2.28 16.70 14.96
CA LEU A 139 2.10 17.34 13.65
C LEU A 139 2.64 16.48 12.51
N ALA A 140 3.84 15.91 12.66
CA ALA A 140 4.46 15.07 11.65
C ALA A 140 3.70 13.74 11.44
N ALA A 141 3.25 13.12 12.53
CA ALA A 141 2.41 11.92 12.45
C ALA A 141 1.05 12.25 11.83
N GLY A 142 0.41 13.33 12.27
CA GLY A 142 -0.88 13.80 11.76
C GLY A 142 -0.84 14.12 10.28
N SER A 143 0.20 14.82 9.81
CA SER A 143 0.39 15.09 8.38
C SER A 143 0.60 13.82 7.57
N GLY A 144 1.39 12.86 8.08
CA GLY A 144 1.59 11.57 7.42
C GLY A 144 0.29 10.75 7.33
N LEU A 145 -0.51 10.74 8.39
CA LEU A 145 -1.82 10.10 8.39
C LEU A 145 -2.78 10.76 7.38
N LEU A 146 -2.84 12.10 7.34
CA LEU A 146 -3.65 12.82 6.35
C LEU A 146 -3.20 12.52 4.92
N LEU A 147 -1.90 12.54 4.65
CA LEU A 147 -1.33 12.21 3.34
C LEU A 147 -1.61 10.75 2.95
N SER A 148 -1.67 9.83 3.91
CA SER A 148 -1.99 8.42 3.66
C SER A 148 -3.39 8.22 3.05
N LEU A 149 -4.34 9.12 3.35
CA LEU A 149 -5.70 9.06 2.80
C LEU A 149 -5.69 9.21 1.28
N LEU A 150 -4.74 9.96 0.71
CA LEU A 150 -4.58 10.09 -0.74
C LEU A 150 -4.22 8.74 -1.39
N PHE A 151 -3.42 7.91 -0.71
CA PHE A 151 -3.02 6.61 -1.22
C PHE A 151 -4.09 5.54 -0.99
N ILE A 152 -4.78 5.59 0.16
CA ILE A 152 -5.86 4.65 0.50
C ILE A 152 -7.08 4.91 -0.39
N GLY A 153 -7.48 6.19 -0.55
CA GLY A 153 -8.59 6.63 -1.38
C GLY A 153 -8.25 6.85 -2.85
N TRP A 154 -7.12 6.33 -3.33
CA TRP A 154 -6.58 6.61 -4.68
C TRP A 154 -7.59 6.34 -5.81
N ASP A 155 -8.40 5.30 -5.69
CA ASP A 155 -9.37 4.91 -6.71
C ASP A 155 -10.60 5.83 -6.71
N GLU A 156 -11.08 6.22 -5.52
CA GLU A 156 -12.17 7.20 -5.36
C GLU A 156 -11.75 8.58 -5.88
N LEU A 157 -10.50 8.98 -5.61
CA LEU A 157 -9.92 10.22 -6.15
C LEU A 157 -9.84 10.19 -7.68
N ALA A 158 -9.45 9.07 -8.27
CA ALA A 158 -9.38 8.93 -9.73
C ALA A 158 -10.77 8.95 -10.39
N PHE A 159 -11.79 8.42 -9.70
CA PHE A 159 -13.19 8.49 -10.12
C PHE A 159 -13.71 9.93 -10.09
N VAL A 160 -13.53 10.63 -8.97
CA VAL A 160 -13.96 12.03 -8.80
C VAL A 160 -13.22 12.98 -9.76
N ALA A 161 -11.94 12.73 -10.03
CA ALA A 161 -11.14 13.52 -10.97
C ALA A 161 -11.54 13.31 -12.44
N GLY A 162 -12.54 12.47 -12.74
CA GLY A 162 -13.02 12.21 -14.09
C GLY A 162 -12.00 11.49 -14.98
N LEU A 163 -10.92 10.96 -14.41
CA LEU A 163 -9.93 10.21 -15.18
C LEU A 163 -10.51 8.84 -15.60
N ASP A 164 -11.52 8.34 -14.92
CA ASP A 164 -12.13 7.04 -15.21
C ASP A 164 -13.13 7.09 -16.39
N GLU A 165 -12.63 7.32 -17.60
CA GLU A 165 -13.45 7.39 -18.82
C GLU A 165 -13.90 6.02 -19.38
N ARG A 166 -13.93 4.94 -18.59
CA ARG A 166 -14.31 3.60 -19.09
C ARG A 166 -15.38 2.89 -18.27
N GLY A 167 -16.35 3.64 -17.77
CA GLY A 167 -17.53 3.12 -17.08
C GLY A 167 -18.86 3.15 -17.86
N THR A 168 -18.90 3.67 -19.09
CA THR A 168 -20.15 3.81 -19.88
C THR A 168 -20.37 2.75 -20.95
N ALA A 169 -19.61 1.65 -20.97
CA ALA A 169 -19.79 0.57 -21.94
C ALA A 169 -20.05 -0.79 -21.28
N ALA A 170 -21.18 -0.89 -20.57
CA ALA A 170 -21.93 -2.13 -20.38
C ALA A 170 -23.30 -1.80 -19.77
N ARG A 171 -24.24 -1.44 -20.65
CA ARG A 171 -25.65 -1.76 -20.44
C ARG A 171 -25.85 -3.25 -20.64
#